data_AF-W6U203-F1
#
_entry.id   AF-W6U203-F1
#
_cell.length_a   1.000
_cell.length_b   1.000
_cell.length_c   1.000
_cell.angle_alpha   90.00
_cell.angle_beta   90.00
_cell.angle_gamma   90.00
#
_symmetry.space_group_name_H-M   'P 1'
#
loop_
_entity.id
_entity.type
_entity.pdbx_description
1 polymer ?
#
loop_
_entity_poly.entity_id
_entity_poly.type
_entity_poly.pdbx_seq_one_letter_code
_entity_poly.pdbx_strand_id
1 'polypeptide(L)'
;MIKNAPFRSADFVSFEYKWGVGKTLANSYNSATGDYQYLDDKDSLVKTHVKLRKNDMIYLHSKANELGLWNFPSVIANNGSDLNSPKILRYEIQFNYKTKSKKVIYLTDYNEIPKLRDVAAQMQKLIGQSINDAEERYGNKK
;
A
#
# COMPACT_ATOMS: atom_id res chain seq x y z
N MET A 1 8.37 23.92 -7.61
CA MET A 1 7.55 23.52 -8.78
C MET A 1 6.91 22.17 -8.47
N ILE A 2 5.61 22.15 -8.19
CA ILE A 2 4.84 20.91 -8.08
C ILE A 2 4.73 20.35 -9.50
N LYS A 3 5.45 19.28 -9.82
CA LYS A 3 5.18 18.50 -11.03
C LYS A 3 3.75 18.04 -10.92
N ASN A 4 2.89 18.45 -11.84
CA ASN A 4 1.47 18.09 -11.86
C ASN A 4 1.31 16.61 -11.52
N ALA A 5 0.69 16.33 -10.36
CA ALA A 5 0.15 15.02 -10.10
C ALA A 5 -0.73 14.65 -11.30
N PRO A 6 -0.52 13.51 -11.97
CA PRO A 6 -1.24 13.21 -13.21
C PRO A 6 -2.74 13.02 -13.00
N PHE A 7 -3.20 12.91 -11.74
CA PHE A 7 -4.61 12.77 -11.38
C PHE A 7 -4.97 13.66 -10.20
N ARG A 8 -6.19 14.20 -10.22
CA ARG A 8 -6.74 15.04 -9.15
C ARG A 8 -7.20 14.17 -7.98
N SER A 9 -7.21 14.74 -6.77
CA SER A 9 -7.73 14.06 -5.57
C SER A 9 -9.20 13.67 -5.72
N ALA A 10 -10.00 14.49 -6.41
CA ALA A 10 -11.41 14.21 -6.70
C ALA A 10 -11.63 12.97 -7.59
N ASP A 11 -10.59 12.50 -8.27
CA ASP A 11 -10.64 11.32 -9.11
C ASP A 11 -10.09 10.07 -8.39
N PHE A 12 -9.52 10.21 -7.19
CA PHE A 12 -9.08 9.09 -6.36
C PHE A 12 -10.28 8.42 -5.70
N VAL A 13 -10.42 7.11 -5.90
CA VAL A 13 -11.58 6.33 -5.45
C VAL A 13 -11.21 5.47 -4.25
N SER A 14 -10.18 4.65 -4.40
CA SER A 14 -9.75 3.72 -3.35
C SER A 14 -8.31 3.27 -3.56
N PHE A 15 -7.77 2.56 -2.58
CA PHE A 15 -6.61 1.73 -2.79
C PHE A 15 -6.81 0.34 -2.18
N GLU A 16 -6.09 -0.62 -2.74
CA GLU A 16 -5.92 -1.95 -2.19
C GLU A 16 -4.47 -2.13 -1.78
N TYR A 17 -4.28 -2.78 -0.65
CA TYR A 17 -2.96 -3.02 -0.08
C TYR A 17 -2.90 -4.45 0.43
N LYS A 18 -1.98 -5.26 -0.11
CA LYS A 18 -1.77 -6.65 0.33
C LYS A 18 -0.31 -6.84 0.69
N TRP A 19 -0.05 -7.67 1.69
CA TRP A 19 1.33 -7.99 2.08
C TRP A 19 1.47 -9.38 2.67
N GLY A 20 2.71 -9.86 2.66
CA GLY A 20 3.06 -11.18 3.16
C GLY A 20 4.18 -11.82 2.34
N VAL A 21 4.45 -13.08 2.64
CA VAL A 21 5.44 -13.91 1.94
C VAL A 21 4.74 -15.00 1.13
N GLY A 22 5.43 -15.58 0.15
CA GLY A 22 4.91 -16.73 -0.59
C GLY A 22 3.87 -16.36 -1.65
N LYS A 23 3.14 -17.39 -2.12
CA LYS A 23 2.14 -17.25 -3.19
C LYS A 23 0.87 -16.53 -2.71
N THR A 24 0.42 -16.82 -1.50
CA THR A 24 -0.83 -16.30 -0.94
C THR A 24 -0.53 -15.18 0.05
N LEU A 25 -1.02 -13.97 -0.22
CA LEU A 25 -0.93 -12.86 0.71
C LEU A 25 -2.12 -12.93 1.67
N ALA A 26 -1.87 -13.39 2.89
CA ALA A 26 -2.89 -13.49 3.94
C ALA A 26 -3.35 -12.12 4.43
N ASN A 27 -2.50 -11.09 4.33
CA ASN A 27 -2.81 -9.78 4.85
C ASN A 27 -3.30 -8.85 3.73
N SER A 28 -4.41 -8.18 3.96
CA SER A 28 -4.99 -7.27 2.97
C SER A 28 -5.88 -6.19 3.58
N TYR A 29 -5.90 -5.06 2.90
CA TYR A 29 -6.76 -3.92 3.19
C TYR A 29 -7.42 -3.41 1.90
N ASN A 30 -8.72 -3.11 1.96
CA ASN A 30 -9.46 -2.45 0.90
C ASN A 30 -10.05 -1.13 1.41
N SER A 31 -9.58 0.00 0.90
CA SER A 31 -10.02 1.31 1.40
C SER A 31 -11.44 1.70 0.96
N ALA A 32 -12.01 1.03 -0.04
CA ALA A 32 -13.38 1.30 -0.50
C ALA A 32 -14.40 0.72 0.49
N THR A 33 -14.19 -0.53 0.88
CA THR A 33 -15.06 -1.23 1.82
C THR A 33 -14.67 -0.94 3.26
N GLY A 34 -13.37 -0.92 3.56
CA GLY A 34 -12.82 -0.91 4.91
C GLY A 34 -12.44 -2.32 5.39
N ASP A 35 -12.59 -3.34 4.55
CA ASP A 35 -12.24 -4.71 4.92
C ASP A 35 -10.75 -4.81 5.17
N TYR A 36 -10.41 -5.32 6.36
CA TYR A 36 -9.05 -5.43 6.83
C TYR A 36 -8.82 -6.83 7.42
N GLN A 37 -7.80 -7.51 6.92
CA GLN A 37 -7.37 -8.78 7.49
C GLN A 37 -5.86 -8.85 7.60
N TYR A 38 -5.39 -9.48 8.67
CA TYR A 38 -3.98 -9.67 8.94
C TYR A 38 -3.78 -10.87 9.85
N LEU A 39 -2.59 -11.48 9.78
CA LEU A 39 -2.12 -12.43 10.78
C LEU A 39 -1.64 -11.66 12.00
N ASP A 40 -2.10 -12.05 13.19
CA ASP A 40 -1.59 -11.52 14.45
C ASP A 40 -0.28 -12.22 14.87
N ASP A 41 0.26 -11.84 16.03
CA ASP A 41 1.51 -12.40 16.59
C ASP A 41 1.43 -13.90 16.92
N LYS A 42 0.25 -14.51 16.82
CA LYS A 42 -0.01 -15.94 17.03
C LYS A 42 -0.33 -16.67 15.73
N ASP A 43 0.02 -16.08 14.58
CA ASP A 43 -0.33 -16.57 13.25
C ASP A 43 -1.83 -16.78 13.03
N SER A 44 -2.67 -16.12 13.81
CA SER A 44 -4.13 -16.21 13.69
C SER A 44 -4.65 -15.13 12.75
N LEU A 45 -5.51 -15.53 11.81
CA LEU A 45 -6.12 -14.60 10.87
C LEU A 45 -7.20 -13.76 11.56
N VAL A 46 -6.89 -12.49 11.78
CA VAL A 46 -7.84 -11.48 12.24
C VAL A 46 -8.56 -10.88 11.04
N LYS A 47 -9.88 -10.72 11.16
CA LYS A 47 -10.72 -10.00 10.20
C LYS A 47 -11.46 -8.90 10.93
N THR A 48 -11.30 -7.67 10.47
CA THR A 48 -11.91 -6.48 11.06
C THR A 48 -12.33 -5.51 9.95
N HIS A 49 -12.93 -4.40 10.34
CA HIS A 49 -13.44 -3.39 9.43
C HIS A 49 -12.97 -2.00 9.87
N VAL A 50 -12.04 -1.43 9.11
CA VAL A 50 -11.36 -0.16 9.39
C VAL A 50 -11.53 0.76 8.19
N LYS A 51 -12.34 1.81 8.33
CA LYS A 51 -12.55 2.78 7.25
C LYS A 51 -11.67 4.01 7.43
N LEU A 52 -10.88 4.32 6.40
CA LEU A 52 -10.16 5.58 6.34
C LEU A 52 -11.13 6.76 6.18
N ARG A 53 -10.79 7.87 6.84
CA ARG A 53 -11.54 9.12 6.67
C ARG A 53 -11.16 9.73 5.32
N LYS A 54 -12.02 10.63 4.84
CA LYS A 54 -11.76 11.40 3.61
C LYS A 54 -10.41 12.12 3.65
N ASN A 55 -10.02 12.67 4.81
CA ASN A 55 -8.74 13.36 4.97
C ASN A 55 -7.54 12.40 4.85
N ASP A 56 -7.64 11.19 5.40
CA ASP A 56 -6.60 10.16 5.25
C ASP A 56 -6.44 9.77 3.77
N MET A 57 -7.56 9.62 3.06
CA MET A 57 -7.57 9.32 1.61
C MET A 57 -6.93 10.44 0.78
N ILE A 58 -7.25 11.70 1.07
CA ILE A 58 -6.64 12.87 0.40
C ILE A 58 -5.15 12.95 0.71
N TYR A 59 -4.76 12.69 1.96
CA TYR A 59 -3.36 12.67 2.39
C TYR A 59 -2.55 11.62 1.64
N LEU A 60 -3.04 10.37 1.60
CA LEU A 60 -2.37 9.27 0.89
C LEU A 60 -2.26 9.55 -0.62
N HIS A 61 -3.31 10.09 -1.24
CA HIS A 61 -3.25 10.53 -2.63
C HIS A 61 -2.14 11.57 -2.86
N SER A 62 -2.09 12.62 -2.02
CA SER A 62 -1.10 13.69 -2.11
C SER A 62 0.32 13.12 -1.99
N LYS A 63 0.55 12.28 -0.99
CA LYS A 63 1.85 11.62 -0.76
C LYS A 63 2.22 10.68 -1.90
N ALA A 64 1.27 9.95 -2.46
CA ALA A 64 1.53 9.08 -3.58
C ALA A 64 2.02 9.84 -4.82
N ASN A 65 1.47 11.02 -5.07
CA ASN A 65 1.93 11.90 -6.14
C ASN A 65 3.31 12.50 -5.84
N GLU A 66 3.55 12.94 -4.60
CA GLU A 66 4.83 13.48 -4.14
C GLU A 66 5.98 12.47 -4.33
N LEU A 67 5.73 11.21 -3.97
CA LEU A 67 6.67 10.10 -4.15
C LEU A 67 6.79 9.63 -5.61
N GLY A 68 5.91 10.12 -6.49
CA GLY A 68 5.95 9.78 -7.91
C GLY A 68 5.44 8.37 -8.22
N LEU A 69 4.41 7.88 -7.53
CA LEU A 69 3.78 6.56 -7.74
C LEU A 69 3.57 6.22 -9.23
N TRP A 70 3.15 7.21 -10.02
CA TRP A 70 2.88 7.04 -11.44
C TRP A 70 4.12 6.74 -12.28
N ASN A 71 5.31 7.07 -11.78
CA ASN A 71 6.60 6.77 -12.39
C ASN A 71 7.19 5.45 -11.89
N PHE A 72 6.59 4.80 -10.87
CA PHE A 72 7.09 3.51 -10.40
C PHE A 72 6.92 2.48 -11.50
N PRO A 73 7.87 1.53 -11.67
CA PRO A 73 7.59 0.34 -12.47
C PRO A 73 6.48 -0.48 -11.79
N SER A 74 5.82 -1.35 -12.55
CA SER A 74 4.77 -2.23 -11.99
C SER A 74 5.34 -3.27 -11.02
N VAL A 75 6.64 -3.57 -11.13
CA VAL A 75 7.38 -4.49 -10.26
C VAL A 75 8.70 -3.82 -9.85
N ILE A 76 8.94 -3.77 -8.54
CA ILE A 76 10.17 -3.30 -7.90
C ILE A 76 10.76 -4.51 -7.16
N ALA A 77 11.63 -5.23 -7.86
CA ALA A 77 12.27 -6.46 -7.41
C ALA A 77 13.65 -6.57 -8.10
N ASN A 78 14.58 -7.31 -7.50
CA ASN A 78 15.89 -7.53 -8.12
C ASN A 78 15.73 -8.39 -9.38
N ASN A 79 16.69 -8.30 -10.30
CA ASN A 79 16.70 -9.10 -11.51
C ASN A 79 16.72 -10.59 -11.17
N GLY A 80 15.79 -11.36 -11.73
CA GLY A 80 15.63 -12.78 -11.45
C GLY A 80 14.95 -13.11 -10.11
N SER A 81 14.45 -12.13 -9.35
CA SER A 81 13.71 -12.39 -8.10
C SER A 81 12.44 -13.21 -8.34
N ASP A 82 12.23 -14.21 -7.48
CA ASP A 82 10.94 -14.89 -7.36
C ASP A 82 9.96 -14.00 -6.58
N LEU A 83 8.95 -13.48 -7.27
CA LEU A 83 7.89 -12.68 -6.66
C LEU A 83 7.04 -13.44 -5.65
N ASN A 84 7.08 -14.78 -5.64
CA ASN A 84 6.37 -15.62 -4.68
C ASN A 84 7.31 -16.25 -3.64
N SER A 85 8.50 -15.68 -3.45
CA SER A 85 9.46 -16.17 -2.48
C SER A 85 8.82 -16.30 -1.08
N PRO A 86 8.96 -17.44 -0.39
CA PRO A 86 8.46 -17.61 0.97
C PRO A 86 9.32 -16.86 2.01
N LYS A 87 10.44 -16.24 1.59
CA LYS A 87 11.40 -15.59 2.47
C LYS A 87 11.40 -14.06 2.37
N ILE A 88 10.86 -13.52 1.28
CA ILE A 88 10.93 -12.10 0.98
C ILE A 88 9.55 -11.50 1.15
N LEU A 89 9.46 -10.45 1.97
CA LEU A 89 8.21 -9.74 2.18
C LEU A 89 7.83 -8.99 0.89
N ARG A 90 6.65 -9.31 0.38
CA ARG A 90 6.05 -8.68 -0.80
C ARG A 90 4.92 -7.75 -0.38
N TYR A 91 4.88 -6.59 -0.99
CA TYR A 91 3.77 -5.65 -0.94
C TYR A 91 3.13 -5.53 -2.32
N GLU A 92 1.81 -5.63 -2.38
CA GLU A 92 1.02 -5.23 -3.55
C GLU A 92 0.22 -3.98 -3.20
N ILE A 93 0.52 -2.88 -3.87
CA ILE A 93 -0.12 -1.58 -3.67
C ILE A 93 -0.86 -1.23 -4.97
N GLN A 94 -2.16 -1.03 -4.89
CA GLN A 94 -2.96 -0.61 -6.04
C GLN A 94 -3.77 0.63 -5.71
N PHE A 95 -3.51 1.73 -6.41
CA PHE A 95 -4.34 2.94 -6.34
C PHE A 95 -5.35 2.92 -7.49
N ASN A 96 -6.62 3.12 -7.15
CA ASN A 96 -7.75 3.15 -8.08
C ASN A 96 -8.27 4.58 -8.21
N TYR A 97 -8.30 5.06 -9.43
CA TYR A 97 -8.92 6.32 -9.82
C TYR A 97 -10.11 6.03 -10.73
N LYS A 98 -10.99 7.02 -10.93
CA LYS A 98 -12.20 6.87 -11.74
C LYS A 98 -11.95 6.29 -13.14
N THR A 99 -10.81 6.61 -13.76
CA THR A 99 -10.50 6.23 -15.15
C THR A 99 -9.28 5.33 -15.29
N LYS A 100 -8.50 5.12 -14.22
CA LYS A 100 -7.23 4.38 -14.28
C LYS A 100 -6.84 3.82 -12.93
N SER A 101 -6.11 2.70 -12.95
CA SER A 101 -5.46 2.16 -11.75
C SER A 101 -3.95 2.02 -11.95
N LYS A 102 -3.21 2.08 -10.84
CA LYS A 102 -1.78 1.82 -10.79
C LYS A 102 -1.50 0.76 -9.74
N LYS A 103 -1.07 -0.42 -10.19
CA LYS A 103 -0.58 -1.51 -9.32
C LYS A 103 0.94 -1.54 -9.32
N VAL A 104 1.52 -1.70 -8.13
CA VAL A 104 2.96 -1.85 -7.90
C VAL A 104 3.17 -3.04 -6.97
N ILE A 105 4.05 -3.94 -7.38
CA ILE A 105 4.58 -5.02 -6.54
C ILE A 105 5.95 -4.59 -6.05
N TYR A 106 6.18 -4.62 -4.74
CA TYR A 106 7.45 -4.26 -4.12
C TYR A 106 7.96 -5.39 -3.26
N LEU A 107 9.18 -5.87 -3.53
CA LEU A 107 9.92 -6.79 -2.67
C LEU A 107 10.90 -6.04 -1.78
N THR A 108 10.91 -6.35 -0.49
CA THR A 108 11.71 -5.61 0.50
C THR A 108 13.22 -5.79 0.36
N ASP A 109 13.66 -6.84 -0.34
CA ASP A 109 15.08 -7.12 -0.60
C ASP A 109 15.63 -6.34 -1.81
N TYR A 110 14.79 -5.54 -2.49
CA TYR A 110 15.20 -4.77 -3.65
C TYR A 110 16.35 -3.81 -3.32
N ASN A 111 17.45 -3.88 -4.06
CA ASN A 111 18.65 -3.08 -3.81
C ASN A 111 19.30 -2.46 -5.07
N GLU A 112 18.75 -2.68 -6.27
CA GLU A 112 19.39 -2.23 -7.52
C GLU A 112 19.38 -0.71 -7.71
N ILE A 113 18.25 -0.05 -7.40
CA ILE A 113 18.13 1.41 -7.50
C ILE A 113 17.77 1.96 -6.11
N PRO A 114 18.76 2.45 -5.33
CA PRO A 114 18.55 2.90 -3.95
C PRO A 114 17.43 3.93 -3.81
N LYS A 115 17.40 4.93 -4.70
CA LYS A 115 16.35 5.96 -4.67
C LYS A 115 14.95 5.38 -4.84
N LEU A 116 14.78 4.40 -5.74
CA LEU A 116 13.48 3.76 -6.00
C LEU A 116 13.07 2.90 -4.79
N ARG A 117 14.01 2.16 -4.21
CA ARG A 117 13.81 1.41 -2.96
C ARG A 117 13.30 2.35 -1.86
N ASP A 118 13.98 3.47 -1.66
CA ASP A 118 13.68 4.39 -0.56
C ASP A 118 12.27 5.01 -0.70
N VAL A 119 11.89 5.45 -1.90
CA VAL A 119 10.53 6.01 -2.12
C VAL A 119 9.44 4.93 -2.09
N ALA A 120 9.72 3.70 -2.52
CA ALA A 120 8.78 2.58 -2.42
C ALA A 120 8.55 2.16 -0.97
N ALA A 121 9.62 2.07 -0.18
CA ALA A 121 9.54 1.82 1.26
C ALA A 121 8.78 2.94 1.98
N GLN A 122 9.01 4.20 1.61
CA GLN A 122 8.27 5.33 2.18
C GLN A 122 6.78 5.26 1.86
N MET A 123 6.40 4.93 0.62
CA MET A 123 4.99 4.71 0.24
C MET A 123 4.34 3.63 1.10
N GLN A 124 5.00 2.47 1.21
CA GLN A 124 4.52 1.33 1.99
C GLN A 124 4.30 1.73 3.45
N LYS A 125 5.29 2.42 4.05
CA LYS A 125 5.22 2.89 5.44
C LYS A 125 4.04 3.85 5.66
N LEU A 126 3.82 4.81 4.76
CA LEU A 126 2.72 5.78 4.87
C LEU A 126 1.35 5.11 4.80
N ILE A 127 1.18 4.11 3.93
CA ILE A 127 -0.05 3.32 3.86
C ILE A 127 -0.28 2.56 5.15
N GLY A 128 0.73 1.84 5.64
CA GLY A 128 0.65 1.08 6.89
C GLY A 128 0.32 1.97 8.10
N GLN A 129 1.01 3.10 8.24
CA GLN A 129 0.73 4.08 9.30
C GLN A 129 -0.71 4.60 9.21
N SER A 130 -1.20 4.95 8.02
CA SER A 130 -2.57 5.46 7.87
C SER A 130 -3.63 4.44 8.27
N ILE A 131 -3.39 3.15 8.00
CA ILE A 131 -4.28 2.05 8.40
C ILE A 131 -4.21 1.86 9.92
N ASN A 132 -3.02 1.82 10.51
CA ASN A 132 -2.84 1.67 11.96
C ASN A 132 -3.49 2.83 12.74
N ASP A 133 -3.21 4.07 12.33
CA ASP A 133 -3.83 5.27 12.91
C ASP A 133 -5.36 5.22 12.80
N ALA A 134 -5.90 4.57 11.78
CA ALA A 134 -7.33 4.36 11.64
C ALA A 134 -7.83 3.29 12.59
N GLU A 135 -7.18 2.13 12.66
CA GLU A 135 -7.51 1.03 13.56
C GLU A 135 -7.51 1.47 15.03
N GLU A 136 -6.49 2.23 15.47
CA GLU A 136 -6.41 2.78 16.83
C GLU A 136 -7.62 3.65 17.17
N ARG A 137 -8.12 4.46 16.22
CA ARG A 137 -9.34 5.26 16.41
C ARG A 137 -10.60 4.42 16.55
N TYR A 138 -10.62 3.19 16.04
CA TYR A 138 -11.71 2.24 16.27
C TYR A 138 -11.53 1.53 17.62
N GLY A 139 -10.30 1.21 18.02
CA GLY A 139 -9.98 0.60 19.31
C GLY A 139 -10.28 1.52 20.51
N ASN A 140 -9.99 2.81 20.38
CA ASN A 140 -10.20 3.82 21.43
C ASN A 140 -11.66 4.24 21.63
N LYS A 141 -12.62 3.61 20.94
CA LYS A 141 -14.07 3.83 21.12
C LYS A 141 -14.72 2.86 22.09
N LYS A 142 -13.93 2.10 22.86
CA LYS A 142 -14.42 1.21 23.92
C LYS A 142 -14.33 1.88 25.28
#